data_AF-A0A5J5JWF6-F1
#
_entry.id   AF-A0A5J5JWF6-F1
#
_cell.length_a   1.000
_cell.length_b   1.000
_cell.length_c   1.000
_cell.angle_alpha   90.00
_cell.angle_beta   90.00
_cell.angle_gamma   90.00
#
_symmetry.space_group_name_H-M   'P 1'
#
loop_
_entity.id
_entity.type
_entity.pdbx_description
1 polymer ?
#
loop_
_entity_poly.entity_id
_entity_poly.type
_entity_poly.pdbx_seq_one_letter_code
_entity_poly.pdbx_strand_id
1 'polypeptide(L)' 'GTITAVGANKCLDVASSGTANGTKVQIWSCTGANNQKWTRV' A
#
# COMPACT_ATOMS: atom_id res chain seq x y z
N GLY A 1 -1.82 -4.28 9.16
CA GLY A 1 -1.73 -2.83 9.48
C GLY A 1 -1.27 -2.07 8.25
N THR A 2 -1.17 -0.74 8.32
CA THR A 2 -0.58 0.07 7.23
C THR A 2 0.94 0.15 7.39
N ILE A 3 1.66 0.29 6.27
CA ILE A 3 3.09 0.59 6.26
C ILE A 3 3.24 2.00 5.69
N THR A 4 3.83 2.92 6.46
CA THR A 4 3.97 4.34 6.08
C THR A 4 5.41 4.67 5.72
N ALA A 5 5.61 5.28 4.55
CA ALA A 5 6.85 5.95 4.19
C ALA A 5 6.96 7.28 4.93
N VAL A 6 7.73 7.29 6.03
CA VAL A 6 7.78 8.39 7.00
C VAL A 6 8.09 9.75 6.36
N GLY A 7 9.09 9.83 5.47
CA GLY A 7 9.47 11.08 4.82
C GLY A 7 8.45 11.64 3.83
N ALA A 8 7.50 10.83 3.36
CA ALA A 8 6.47 11.24 2.41
C ALA A 8 5.07 11.37 3.03
N ASN A 9 4.90 10.94 4.29
CA ASN A 9 3.59 10.77 4.95
C ASN A 9 2.57 10.03 4.07
N LYS A 10 3.02 8.96 3.41
CA LYS A 10 2.27 8.16 2.44
C LYS A 10 2.34 6.68 2.79
N CYS A 11 1.40 5.89 2.30
CA CYS A 11 1.26 4.48 2.62
C CYS A 11 1.74 3.59 1.46
N LEU A 12 2.23 2.39 1.81
CA LEU A 12 2.51 1.31 0.86
C LEU A 12 1.19 0.77 0.31
N ASP A 13 1.01 0.83 -1.00
CA ASP A 13 -0.28 0.67 -1.69
C ASP A 13 -0.13 -0.25 -2.91
N VAL A 14 -1.06 -1.19 -3.10
CA VAL A 14 -1.13 -1.97 -4.35
C VAL A 14 -1.85 -1.14 -5.42
N ALA A 15 -1.17 -0.90 -6.55
CA ALA A 15 -1.63 0.00 -7.58
C ALA A 15 -3.01 -0.39 -8.14
N SER A 16 -3.92 0.59 -8.18
CA SER A 16 -5.31 0.43 -8.65
C SER A 16 -6.09 -0.71 -7.98
N SER A 17 -5.69 -1.11 -6.75
CA SER A 17 -6.26 -2.28 -6.05
C SER A 17 -6.18 -3.59 -6.86
N GLY A 18 -5.20 -3.71 -7.76
CA GLY A 18 -5.02 -4.91 -8.58
C GLY A 18 -4.74 -6.16 -7.74
N THR A 19 -5.30 -7.29 -8.14
CA THR A 19 -5.19 -8.57 -7.41
C THR A 19 -4.33 -9.61 -8.14
N ALA A 20 -3.96 -9.33 -9.39
CA ALA A 20 -3.11 -10.22 -10.17
C ALA A 20 -1.66 -10.20 -9.65
N ASN A 21 -0.98 -11.35 -9.71
CA ASN A 21 0.44 -11.44 -9.40
C ASN A 21 1.24 -10.51 -10.32
N GLY A 22 2.22 -9.80 -9.74
CA GLY A 22 2.99 -8.79 -10.46
C GLY A 22 2.33 -7.40 -10.51
N THR A 23 1.15 -7.21 -9.93
CA THR A 23 0.61 -5.86 -9.70
C THR A 23 1.63 -5.05 -8.91
N LYS A 24 1.98 -3.87 -9.43
CA LYS A 24 3.01 -3.02 -8.81
C LYS A 24 2.54 -2.49 -7.46
N VAL A 25 3.48 -2.39 -6.55
CA VAL A 25 3.31 -1.68 -5.28
C VAL A 25 3.89 -0.27 -5.43
N GLN A 26 3.24 0.71 -4.81
CA GLN A 26 3.59 2.13 -4.91
C GLN A 26 3.50 2.82 -3.54
N ILE A 27 4.06 4.03 -3.47
CA ILE A 27 3.89 4.93 -2.34
C ILE A 27 2.78 5.93 -2.70
N TRP A 28 1.63 5.78 -2.06
CA TRP A 28 0.42 6.55 -2.38
C TRP A 28 -0.19 7.21 -1.13
N SER A 29 -1.08 8.18 -1.35
CA SER A 29 -1.84 8.80 -0.26
C SER A 29 -2.48 7.73 0.63
N CYS A 30 -2.34 7.89 1.95
CA CYS A 30 -2.98 6.98 2.90
C CYS A 30 -4.50 7.17 2.83
N THR A 31 -5.22 6.13 2.41
CA THR A 31 -6.68 6.12 2.28
C THR A 31 -7.36 5.18 3.28
N GLY A 32 -6.61 4.28 3.90
CA GLY A 32 -7.15 3.23 4.78
C GLY A 32 -7.80 2.07 4.02
N ALA A 33 -7.72 2.07 2.69
CA ALA A 33 -8.25 1.01 1.85
C ALA A 33 -7.53 -0.33 2.07
N ASN A 34 -8.19 -1.44 1.69
CA ASN A 34 -7.67 -2.78 1.94
C ASN A 34 -6.36 -3.07 1.18
N ASN A 35 -6.17 -2.44 0.02
CA ASN A 35 -4.93 -2.52 -0.76
C ASN A 35 -3.73 -1.79 -0.09
N GLN A 36 -3.92 -1.23 1.11
CA GLN A 36 -2.88 -0.63 1.95
C GLN A 36 -2.66 -1.39 3.27
N LYS A 37 -3.31 -2.55 3.45
CA LYS A 37 -3.20 -3.36 4.66
C LYS A 37 -2.26 -4.55 4.43
N TRP A 38 -1.18 -4.58 5.20
CA TRP A 38 -0.12 -5.59 5.11
C TRP A 38 0.02 -6.35 6.44
N THR A 39 0.39 -7.62 6.35
CA THR A 39 0.79 -8.45 7.49
C THR A 39 2.30 -8.66 7.45
N ARG A 40 2.89 -8.86 8.63
CA ARG A 40 4.26 -9.35 8.76
C ARG A 40 4.18 -10.85 9.01
N VAL A 41 5.10 -11.60 8.39
CA VAL A 41 5.38 -13.00 8.73
C VAL A 41 6.69 -13.07 9.48
#